data_AF-A0A1G0X5A0-F1
#
_entry.id   AF-A0A1G0X5A0-F1
#
_cell.length_a   1.000
_cell.length_b   1.000
_cell.length_c   1.000
_cell.angle_alpha   90.00
_cell.angle_beta   90.00
_cell.angle_gamma   90.00
#
_symmetry.space_group_name_H-M   'P 1'
#
loop_
_entity.id
_entity.type
_entity.pdbx_description
1 polymer ?
#
loop_
_entity_poly.entity_id
_entity_poly.type
_entity_poly.pdbx_seq_one_letter_code
_entity_poly.pdbx_strand_id
1 'polypeptide(L)'
;MKTVFSIKSKYWAATVISVAIIGILLILYDSFFNSIVSLNIGVLLFSLSGIMIGLEAIVKRKIILSAPYHKRLSDTYIGIAAIAQGLLIILTGCFLIGLLTLNYLNEGRNLFHHFVKHPGIPLLFLSVFCFLTAVTAIIGSLEDKQGLKFLVILNLLTSRFLAGTILILLGIFFLCAGILEIINPNYFDSIGGGFLEVLFLSQQSK
;
A
#
# COMPACT_ATOMS: atom_id res chain seq x y z
N MET A 1 -32.55 10.96 -0.55
CA MET A 1 -31.56 11.85 -1.21
C MET A 1 -31.01 11.14 -2.46
N LYS A 2 -31.67 11.27 -3.61
CA LYS A 2 -31.18 10.69 -4.90
C LYS A 2 -30.15 11.66 -5.47
N THR A 3 -28.89 11.22 -5.48
CA THR A 3 -27.73 12.07 -5.72
C THR A 3 -27.58 12.46 -7.19
N VAL A 4 -27.47 13.78 -7.43
CA VAL A 4 -26.95 14.42 -8.64
C VAL A 4 -25.52 13.92 -9.02
N PHE A 5 -24.90 13.09 -8.18
CA PHE A 5 -23.58 12.49 -8.38
C PHE A 5 -23.52 11.28 -9.33
N SER A 6 -24.64 10.68 -9.74
CA SER A 6 -24.59 9.43 -10.53
C SER A 6 -23.90 9.60 -11.89
N ILE A 7 -24.18 10.69 -12.60
CA ILE A 7 -23.59 10.94 -13.93
C ILE A 7 -22.14 11.47 -13.79
N LYS A 8 -21.89 12.39 -12.85
CA LYS A 8 -20.54 12.91 -12.58
C LYS A 8 -19.56 11.82 -12.13
N SER A 9 -20.05 10.81 -11.39
CA SER A 9 -19.25 9.68 -10.92
C SER A 9 -18.61 8.88 -12.07
N LYS A 10 -19.30 8.72 -13.20
CA LYS A 10 -18.80 7.89 -14.31
C LYS A 10 -17.64 8.58 -15.02
N TYR A 11 -17.73 9.90 -15.21
CA TYR A 11 -16.66 10.69 -15.82
C TYR A 11 -15.44 10.82 -14.90
N TRP A 12 -15.65 10.97 -13.59
CA TRP A 12 -14.54 11.07 -12.64
C TRP A 12 -13.65 9.83 -12.64
N ALA A 13 -14.23 8.63 -12.52
CA ALA A 13 -13.46 7.39 -12.52
C ALA A 13 -12.69 7.19 -13.84
N ALA A 14 -13.34 7.50 -14.97
CA ALA A 14 -12.69 7.47 -16.28
C ALA A 14 -11.51 8.45 -16.35
N THR A 15 -11.66 9.68 -15.85
CA THR A 15 -10.55 10.65 -15.85
C THR A 15 -9.36 10.20 -14.99
N VAL A 16 -9.61 9.67 -13.80
CA VAL A 16 -8.52 9.20 -12.91
C VAL A 16 -7.79 8.00 -13.50
N ILE A 17 -8.54 7.04 -14.10
CA ILE A 17 -7.96 5.90 -14.81
C ILE A 17 -7.14 6.36 -16.02
N SER A 18 -7.64 7.31 -16.81
CA SER A 18 -6.90 7.86 -17.96
C SER A 18 -5.59 8.52 -17.51
N VAL A 19 -5.60 9.28 -16.41
CA VAL A 19 -4.38 9.87 -15.83
C VAL A 19 -3.41 8.79 -15.38
N ALA A 20 -3.89 7.72 -14.73
CA ALA A 20 -3.05 6.58 -14.34
C ALA A 20 -2.40 5.91 -15.56
N ILE A 21 -3.16 5.68 -16.63
CA ILE A 21 -2.66 5.08 -17.88
C ILE A 21 -1.61 5.98 -18.52
N ILE A 22 -1.84 7.29 -18.60
CA ILE A 22 -0.86 8.25 -19.12
C ILE A 22 0.41 8.20 -18.26
N GLY A 23 0.28 8.15 -16.93
CA GLY A 23 1.42 8.00 -16.01
C GLY A 23 2.23 6.74 -16.30
N ILE A 24 1.58 5.58 -16.46
CA ILE A 24 2.23 4.31 -16.82
C ILE A 24 2.92 4.41 -18.19
N LEU A 25 2.26 5.00 -19.19
CA LEU A 25 2.85 5.19 -20.52
C LEU A 25 4.11 6.06 -20.48
N LEU A 26 4.14 7.09 -19.64
CA LEU A 26 5.33 7.93 -19.43
C LEU A 26 6.46 7.17 -18.74
N ILE A 27 6.15 6.32 -17.76
CA ILE A 27 7.13 5.43 -17.12
C ILE A 27 7.70 4.43 -18.14
N LEU A 28 6.85 3.83 -18.97
CA LEU A 28 7.30 2.94 -20.04
C LEU A 28 8.09 3.68 -21.12
N TYR A 29 7.73 4.92 -21.44
CA TYR A 29 8.48 5.74 -22.40
C TYR A 29 9.91 5.99 -21.93
N ASP A 30 10.12 6.21 -20.62
CA ASP A 30 11.46 6.34 -20.04
C ASP A 30 12.32 5.10 -20.32
N SER A 31 11.78 3.88 -20.25
CA SER A 31 12.59 2.67 -20.51
C SER A 31 13.10 2.57 -21.96
N PHE A 32 12.47 3.27 -22.91
CA PHE A 32 12.91 3.33 -24.31
C PHE A 32 13.84 4.51 -24.62
N PHE A 33 13.62 5.67 -23.98
CA PHE A 33 14.29 6.93 -24.33
C PHE A 33 15.21 7.48 -23.23
N ASN A 34 15.27 6.82 -22.07
CA ASN A 34 16.10 7.17 -20.91
C ASN A 34 15.90 8.64 -20.47
N SER A 35 14.64 9.06 -20.38
CA SER A 35 14.22 10.42 -20.02
C SER A 35 13.74 10.47 -18.57
N ILE A 36 14.64 10.82 -17.66
CA ILE A 36 14.39 10.94 -16.21
C ILE A 36 13.17 11.85 -15.92
N VAL A 37 12.96 12.90 -16.71
CA VAL A 37 11.81 13.80 -16.58
C VAL A 37 10.49 13.06 -16.81
N SER A 38 10.45 12.20 -17.83
CA SER A 38 9.27 11.39 -18.17
C SER A 38 8.95 10.38 -17.07
N LEU A 39 9.97 9.71 -16.53
CA LEU A 39 9.83 8.82 -15.36
C LEU A 39 9.20 9.57 -14.19
N ASN A 40 9.76 10.72 -13.83
CA ASN A 40 9.34 11.48 -12.66
C ASN A 40 7.89 11.96 -12.76
N ILE A 41 7.51 12.52 -13.91
CA ILE A 41 6.13 12.95 -14.18
C ILE A 41 5.19 11.75 -14.19
N GLY A 42 5.60 10.64 -14.81
CA GLY A 42 4.82 9.41 -14.87
C GLY A 42 4.50 8.83 -13.49
N VAL A 43 5.52 8.70 -12.63
CA VAL A 43 5.38 8.26 -11.24
C VAL A 43 4.49 9.21 -10.44
N LEU A 44 4.64 10.53 -10.62
CA LEU A 44 3.80 11.53 -9.95
C LEU A 44 2.32 11.39 -10.33
N LEU A 45 2.02 11.31 -11.63
CA LEU A 45 0.65 11.15 -12.13
C LEU A 45 0.03 9.83 -11.66
N PHE A 46 0.79 8.74 -11.73
CA PHE A 46 0.35 7.44 -11.24
C PHE A 46 0.04 7.48 -9.74
N SER A 47 0.92 8.09 -8.93
CA SER A 47 0.74 8.20 -7.48
C SER A 47 -0.47 9.06 -7.10
N LEU A 48 -0.64 10.22 -7.76
CA LEU A 48 -1.81 11.08 -7.56
C LEU A 48 -3.11 10.37 -7.94
N SER A 49 -3.10 9.60 -9.03
CA SER A 49 -4.27 8.80 -9.43
C SER A 49 -4.63 7.76 -8.36
N GLY A 50 -3.62 7.09 -7.78
CA GLY A 50 -3.81 6.17 -6.66
C GLY A 50 -4.44 6.85 -5.45
N ILE A 51 -3.90 8.00 -5.02
CA ILE A 51 -4.45 8.78 -3.90
C ILE A 51 -5.91 9.15 -4.15
N MET A 52 -6.24 9.58 -5.37
CA MET A 52 -7.62 9.92 -5.74
C MET A 52 -8.55 8.70 -5.69
N ILE A 53 -8.13 7.55 -6.21
CA ILE A 53 -8.88 6.28 -6.11
C ILE A 53 -9.10 5.89 -4.64
N GLY A 54 -8.06 5.99 -3.81
CA GLY A 54 -8.16 5.68 -2.39
C GLY A 54 -9.12 6.61 -1.64
N LEU A 55 -9.10 7.91 -1.93
CA LEU A 55 -10.05 8.88 -1.39
C LEU A 55 -11.48 8.56 -1.81
N GLU A 56 -11.70 8.23 -3.09
CA GLU A 56 -13.03 7.84 -3.57
C GLU A 56 -13.52 6.57 -2.86
N ALA A 57 -12.65 5.57 -2.67
CA ALA A 57 -12.98 4.34 -1.95
C ALA A 57 -13.42 4.62 -0.50
N ILE A 58 -12.76 5.55 0.19
CA ILE A 58 -13.12 5.98 1.55
C ILE A 58 -14.47 6.72 1.56
N VAL A 59 -14.67 7.68 0.65
CA VAL A 59 -15.88 8.50 0.59
C VAL A 59 -17.10 7.65 0.21
N LYS A 60 -16.97 6.78 -0.79
CA LYS A 60 -18.04 5.91 -1.25
C LYS A 60 -18.22 4.66 -0.39
N ARG A 61 -17.25 4.34 0.47
CA ARG A 61 -17.18 3.10 1.27
C ARG A 61 -17.43 1.85 0.41
N LYS A 62 -16.91 1.87 -0.81
CA LYS A 62 -17.10 0.80 -1.80
C LYS A 62 -15.94 0.80 -2.80
N ILE A 63 -15.34 -0.37 -3.00
CA ILE A 63 -14.38 -0.63 -4.09
C ILE A 63 -14.80 -1.91 -4.80
N ILE A 64 -14.69 -1.92 -6.13
CA ILE A 64 -15.01 -3.09 -6.94
C ILE A 64 -13.73 -3.48 -7.66
N LEU A 65 -13.15 -4.61 -7.27
CA LEU A 65 -12.02 -5.20 -7.96
C LEU A 65 -12.54 -6.29 -8.89
N SER A 66 -12.22 -6.17 -10.18
CA SER A 66 -12.56 -7.19 -11.14
C SER A 66 -11.58 -8.35 -10.98
N ALA A 67 -12.05 -9.51 -10.50
CA ALA A 67 -11.20 -10.68 -10.39
C ALA A 67 -10.86 -11.21 -11.81
N PRO A 68 -9.58 -11.34 -12.17
CA PRO A 68 -9.19 -11.72 -13.53
C PRO A 68 -9.60 -13.15 -13.91
N TYR A 69 -9.79 -14.05 -12.94
CA TYR A 69 -10.00 -15.47 -13.19
C TYR A 69 -11.42 -15.99 -12.91
N HIS A 70 -12.32 -15.18 -12.33
CA HIS A 70 -13.69 -15.59 -12.02
C HIS A 70 -14.69 -14.57 -12.56
N LYS A 71 -15.24 -14.82 -13.76
CA LYS A 71 -16.30 -14.02 -14.42
C LYS A 71 -17.55 -13.76 -13.56
N ARG A 72 -17.71 -14.44 -12.41
CA ARG A 72 -18.86 -14.31 -11.49
C ARG A 72 -18.57 -13.64 -10.15
N LEU A 73 -17.31 -13.44 -9.77
CA LEU A 73 -16.95 -12.92 -8.44
C LEU A 73 -16.08 -11.67 -8.60
N SER A 74 -16.71 -10.51 -8.73
CA SER A 74 -16.01 -9.26 -8.46
C SER A 74 -15.89 -9.11 -6.96
N ASP A 75 -14.66 -9.19 -6.42
CA ASP A 75 -14.38 -8.88 -5.02
C ASP A 75 -14.84 -7.43 -4.78
N THR A 76 -15.92 -7.28 -4.01
CA THR A 76 -16.53 -5.99 -3.74
C THR A 76 -16.38 -5.73 -2.25
N TYR A 77 -15.39 -4.92 -1.88
CA TYR A 77 -15.28 -4.45 -0.50
C TYR A 77 -16.28 -3.31 -0.29
N ILE A 78 -17.02 -3.39 0.80
CA ILE A 78 -17.99 -2.38 1.23
C ILE A 78 -17.50 -1.86 2.61
N GLY A 79 -18.10 -0.81 3.15
CA GLY A 79 -17.97 -0.49 4.58
C GLY A 79 -16.53 -0.25 5.05
N ILE A 80 -16.08 -1.00 6.05
CA ILE A 80 -14.79 -0.80 6.71
C ILE A 80 -13.65 -1.35 5.86
N ALA A 81 -13.84 -2.48 5.18
CA ALA A 81 -12.80 -3.04 4.33
C ALA A 81 -12.50 -2.10 3.14
N ALA A 82 -13.51 -1.42 2.59
CA ALA A 82 -13.30 -0.41 1.57
C ALA A 82 -12.48 0.80 2.06
N ILE A 83 -12.70 1.23 3.31
CA ILE A 83 -11.93 2.33 3.92
C ILE A 83 -10.48 1.90 4.14
N ALA A 84 -10.25 0.71 4.69
CA ALA A 84 -8.92 0.19 4.94
C ALA A 84 -8.13 0.00 3.63
N GLN A 85 -8.77 -0.54 2.59
CA GLN A 85 -8.17 -0.65 1.27
C GLN A 85 -7.87 0.73 0.66
N GLY A 86 -8.78 1.69 0.79
CA GLY A 86 -8.55 3.07 0.34
C GLY A 86 -7.35 3.72 1.02
N LEU A 87 -7.18 3.51 2.33
CA LEU A 87 -6.02 3.98 3.08
C LEU A 87 -4.72 3.33 2.61
N LEU A 88 -4.71 2.02 2.32
CA LEU A 88 -3.54 1.35 1.73
C LEU A 88 -3.13 1.97 0.40
N ILE A 89 -4.11 2.26 -0.48
CA ILE A 89 -3.84 2.90 -1.77
C ILE A 89 -3.30 4.33 -1.58
N ILE A 90 -3.84 5.10 -0.63
CA ILE A 90 -3.31 6.44 -0.32
C ILE A 90 -1.88 6.35 0.22
N LEU A 91 -1.61 5.44 1.16
CA LEU A 91 -0.29 5.25 1.75
C LEU A 91 0.75 4.86 0.68
N THR A 92 0.41 3.96 -0.23
CA THR A 92 1.29 3.59 -1.36
C THR A 92 1.54 4.77 -2.30
N GLY A 93 0.51 5.55 -2.65
CA GLY A 93 0.66 6.75 -3.46
C GLY A 93 1.56 7.81 -2.78
N CYS A 94 1.36 8.07 -1.49
CA CYS A 94 2.22 8.97 -0.72
C CYS A 94 3.67 8.46 -0.65
N PHE A 95 3.86 7.15 -0.46
CA PHE A 95 5.17 6.53 -0.44
C PHE A 95 5.90 6.71 -1.78
N LEU A 96 5.22 6.51 -2.91
CA LEU A 96 5.80 6.73 -4.25
C LEU A 96 6.16 8.20 -4.50
N ILE A 97 5.34 9.16 -4.05
CA ILE A 97 5.68 10.60 -4.11
C ILE A 97 6.89 10.90 -3.22
N GLY A 98 6.97 10.27 -2.05
CA GLY A 98 8.15 10.32 -1.18
C GLY A 98 9.40 9.89 -1.93
N LEU A 99 9.41 8.66 -2.49
CA LEU A 99 10.53 8.14 -3.29
C LEU A 99 10.90 9.05 -4.46
N LEU A 100 9.91 9.59 -5.15
CA LEU A 100 10.12 10.55 -6.24
C LEU A 100 10.84 11.81 -5.76
N THR A 101 10.42 12.35 -4.61
CA THR A 101 11.04 13.52 -3.99
C THR A 101 12.49 13.23 -3.61
N LEU A 102 12.76 12.02 -3.08
CA LEU A 102 14.12 11.61 -2.72
C LEU A 102 15.02 11.47 -3.95
N ASN A 103 14.48 10.95 -5.05
CA ASN A 103 15.18 10.86 -6.32
C ASN A 103 15.50 12.25 -6.87
N TYR A 104 14.52 13.17 -6.83
CA TYR A 104 14.71 14.55 -7.30
C TYR A 104 15.78 15.32 -6.53
N LEU A 105 15.87 15.11 -5.22
CA LEU A 105 16.88 15.75 -4.37
C LEU A 105 18.26 15.08 -4.45
N ASN A 106 18.41 13.95 -5.17
CA ASN A 106 19.60 13.08 -5.14
C ASN A 106 19.99 12.59 -3.74
N GLU A 107 19.10 12.69 -2.76
CA GLU A 107 19.32 12.29 -1.36
C GLU A 107 18.85 10.85 -1.08
N GLY A 108 18.38 10.14 -2.10
CA GLY A 108 17.86 8.77 -1.97
C GLY A 108 18.86 7.81 -1.31
N ARG A 109 20.15 7.93 -1.63
CA ARG A 109 21.20 7.09 -1.01
C ARG A 109 21.39 7.42 0.47
N ASN A 110 21.45 8.71 0.82
CA ASN A 110 21.65 9.13 2.21
C ASN A 110 20.46 8.74 3.09
N LEU A 111 19.25 8.89 2.58
CA LEU A 111 18.03 8.45 3.28
C LEU A 111 17.91 6.94 3.36
N PHE A 112 18.31 6.20 2.33
CA PHE A 112 18.39 4.75 2.42
C PHE A 112 19.36 4.32 3.52
N HIS A 113 20.57 4.90 3.57
CA HIS A 113 21.52 4.65 4.65
C HIS A 113 20.95 5.04 6.02
N HIS A 114 20.22 6.15 6.10
CA HIS A 114 19.54 6.55 7.32
C HIS A 114 18.48 5.52 7.75
N PHE A 115 17.66 5.00 6.84
CA PHE A 115 16.66 3.97 7.15
C PHE A 115 17.26 2.61 7.47
N VAL A 116 18.40 2.27 6.87
CA VAL A 116 19.14 1.05 7.22
C VAL A 116 19.67 1.16 8.65
N LYS A 117 20.16 2.33 9.04
CA LYS A 117 20.68 2.58 10.39
C LYS A 117 19.58 2.78 11.44
N HIS A 118 18.48 3.41 11.04
CA HIS A 118 17.33 3.73 11.89
C HIS A 118 16.05 3.17 11.26
N PRO A 119 15.84 1.85 11.32
CA PRO A 119 14.72 1.20 10.66
C PRO A 119 13.37 1.42 11.37
N GLY A 120 13.31 2.12 12.50
CA GLY A 120 12.08 2.25 13.28
C GLY A 120 10.93 2.88 12.51
N ILE A 121 11.18 3.95 11.74
CA ILE A 121 10.15 4.59 10.92
C ILE A 121 9.62 3.64 9.82
N PRO A 122 10.47 2.99 9.00
CA PRO A 122 10.03 1.94 8.08
C PRO A 122 9.24 0.81 8.75
N LEU A 123 9.66 0.34 9.92
CA LEU A 123 8.98 -0.72 10.67
C LEU A 123 7.59 -0.29 11.14
N LEU A 124 7.45 0.94 11.65
CA LEU A 124 6.14 1.50 12.00
C LEU A 124 5.23 1.61 10.78
N PHE A 125 5.74 2.09 9.64
CA PHE A 125 4.96 2.17 8.41
C PHE A 125 4.48 0.78 7.96
N LEU A 126 5.37 -0.21 8.00
CA LEU A 126 5.05 -1.59 7.62
C LEU A 126 4.04 -2.23 8.59
N SER A 127 4.10 -1.89 9.88
CA SER A 127 3.11 -2.32 10.87
C SER A 127 1.69 -1.84 10.52
N VAL A 128 1.54 -0.56 10.16
CA VAL A 128 0.26 0.02 9.73
C VAL A 128 -0.24 -0.68 8.47
N PHE A 129 0.65 -0.94 7.53
CA PHE A 129 0.34 -1.67 6.30
C PHE A 129 -0.19 -3.08 6.58
N CYS A 130 0.47 -3.81 7.49
CA CYS A 130 0.03 -5.14 7.94
C CYS A 130 -1.34 -5.10 8.61
N PHE A 131 -1.59 -4.15 9.51
CA PHE A 131 -2.89 -4.04 10.20
C PHE A 131 -4.02 -3.71 9.23
N LEU A 132 -3.82 -2.75 8.32
CA LEU A 132 -4.84 -2.42 7.31
C LEU A 132 -5.12 -3.60 6.39
N THR A 133 -4.10 -4.35 5.98
CA THR A 133 -4.25 -5.55 5.15
C THR A 133 -4.94 -6.69 5.91
N ALA A 134 -4.67 -6.84 7.21
CA ALA A 134 -5.38 -7.80 8.04
C ALA A 134 -6.87 -7.46 8.16
N VAL A 135 -7.18 -6.17 8.33
CA VAL A 135 -8.56 -5.66 8.37
C VAL A 135 -9.29 -5.97 7.06
N THR A 136 -8.67 -5.72 5.90
CA THR A 136 -9.29 -6.03 4.61
C THR A 136 -9.49 -7.53 4.41
N ALA A 137 -8.54 -8.37 4.84
CA ALA A 137 -8.64 -9.82 4.75
C ALA A 137 -9.81 -10.38 5.60
N ILE A 138 -9.89 -9.98 6.87
CA ILE A 138 -10.88 -10.49 7.82
C ILE A 138 -12.26 -9.89 7.53
N ILE A 139 -12.38 -8.55 7.60
CA ILE A 139 -13.67 -7.86 7.50
C ILE A 139 -14.21 -7.91 6.07
N GLY A 140 -13.34 -7.82 5.07
CA GLY A 140 -13.77 -7.85 3.67
C GLY A 140 -14.51 -9.13 3.30
N SER A 141 -14.16 -10.26 3.92
CA SER A 141 -14.90 -11.52 3.70
C SER A 141 -16.25 -11.59 4.43
N LEU A 142 -16.40 -10.90 5.57
CA LEU A 142 -17.66 -10.81 6.30
C LEU A 142 -18.66 -9.89 5.58
N GLU A 143 -18.16 -8.84 4.94
CA GLU A 143 -18.96 -7.89 4.16
C GLU A 143 -19.35 -8.44 2.79
N ASP A 144 -18.63 -9.43 2.27
CA ASP A 144 -18.92 -10.06 0.98
C ASP A 144 -20.09 -11.06 1.12
N LYS A 145 -21.28 -10.62 0.71
CA LYS A 145 -22.53 -11.40 0.80
C LYS A 145 -22.71 -12.42 -0.33
N GLN A 146 -21.66 -12.70 -1.10
CA GLN A 146 -21.74 -13.53 -2.30
C GLN A 146 -21.57 -15.02 -1.95
N GLY A 147 -22.66 -15.70 -1.61
CA GLY A 147 -22.70 -17.17 -1.49
C GLY A 147 -23.56 -17.72 -0.36
N LEU A 148 -23.61 -19.05 -0.26
CA LEU A 148 -24.18 -19.77 0.89
C LEU A 148 -23.40 -19.40 2.15
N LYS A 149 -24.09 -19.01 3.23
CA LYS A 149 -23.48 -18.55 4.50
C LYS A 149 -22.39 -19.51 5.02
N PHE A 150 -22.61 -20.82 4.87
CA PHE A 150 -21.64 -21.84 5.27
C PHE A 150 -20.33 -21.77 4.49
N LEU A 151 -20.38 -21.53 3.17
CA LEU A 151 -19.20 -21.47 2.31
C LEU A 151 -18.39 -20.19 2.59
N VAL A 152 -19.06 -19.08 2.91
CA VAL A 152 -18.43 -17.84 3.36
C VAL A 152 -17.69 -18.04 4.69
N ILE A 153 -18.32 -18.71 5.66
CA ILE A 153 -17.70 -19.00 6.97
C ILE A 153 -16.52 -19.96 6.81
N LEU A 154 -16.66 -21.01 6.01
CA LEU A 154 -15.56 -21.95 5.76
C LEU A 154 -14.37 -21.24 5.11
N ASN A 155 -14.61 -20.42 4.08
CA ASN A 155 -13.55 -19.68 3.40
C ASN A 155 -12.89 -18.62 4.31
N LEU A 156 -13.68 -17.94 5.14
CA LEU A 156 -13.15 -17.07 6.21
C LEU A 156 -12.20 -17.88 7.09
N LEU A 157 -12.63 -19.02 7.64
CA LEU A 157 -11.85 -19.80 8.60
C LEU A 157 -10.57 -20.39 7.99
N THR A 158 -10.62 -20.89 6.75
CA THR A 158 -9.50 -21.62 6.15
C THR A 158 -8.48 -20.73 5.43
N SER A 159 -8.89 -19.66 4.76
CA SER A 159 -7.99 -18.91 3.86
C SER A 159 -7.70 -17.49 4.33
N ARG A 160 -8.73 -16.75 4.78
CA ARG A 160 -8.61 -15.32 5.05
C ARG A 160 -8.34 -14.99 6.53
N PHE A 161 -8.89 -15.77 7.46
CA PHE A 161 -8.67 -15.57 8.89
C PHE A 161 -7.23 -15.90 9.28
N LEU A 162 -6.70 -17.05 8.83
CA LEU A 162 -5.31 -17.42 9.08
C LEU A 162 -4.33 -16.35 8.57
N ALA A 163 -4.50 -15.91 7.31
CA ALA A 163 -3.69 -14.85 6.73
C ALA A 163 -3.83 -13.53 7.51
N GLY A 164 -5.06 -13.16 7.89
CA GLY A 164 -5.33 -11.98 8.72
C GLY A 164 -4.66 -12.05 10.10
N THR A 165 -4.73 -13.19 10.79
CA THR A 165 -4.08 -13.39 12.09
C THR A 165 -2.56 -13.32 11.98
N ILE A 166 -1.97 -13.95 10.96
CA ILE A 166 -0.53 -13.86 10.69
C ILE A 166 -0.12 -12.40 10.46
N LEU A 167 -0.89 -11.65 9.66
CA LEU A 167 -0.63 -10.23 9.41
C LEU A 167 -0.76 -9.38 10.69
N ILE A 168 -1.71 -9.67 11.58
CA ILE A 168 -1.82 -8.99 12.88
C ILE A 168 -0.57 -9.26 13.73
N LEU A 169 -0.15 -10.52 13.83
CA LEU A 169 1.04 -10.89 14.62
C LEU A 169 2.30 -10.22 14.07
N LEU A 170 2.48 -10.22 12.75
CA LEU A 170 3.57 -9.49 12.09
C LEU A 170 3.46 -7.98 12.34
N GLY A 171 2.27 -7.40 12.24
CA GLY A 171 2.03 -5.99 12.53
C GLY A 171 2.44 -5.61 13.96
N ILE A 172 2.06 -6.42 14.95
CA ILE A 172 2.45 -6.22 16.35
C ILE A 172 3.97 -6.33 16.49
N PHE A 173 4.59 -7.34 15.88
CA PHE A 173 6.04 -7.48 15.91
C PHE A 173 6.77 -6.26 15.34
N PHE A 174 6.36 -5.77 14.16
CA PHE A 174 6.96 -4.58 13.54
C PHE A 174 6.69 -3.31 14.34
N LEU A 175 5.50 -3.18 14.94
CA LEU A 175 5.17 -2.05 15.81
C LEU A 175 6.09 -2.03 17.04
N CYS A 176 6.20 -3.15 17.75
CA CYS A 176 7.06 -3.28 18.92
C CYS A 176 8.54 -3.04 18.58
N ALA A 177 9.03 -3.65 17.48
CA ALA A 177 10.40 -3.45 17.01
C ALA A 177 10.67 -1.99 16.63
N GLY A 178 9.73 -1.34 15.92
CA GLY A 178 9.87 0.05 15.51
C GLY A 178 9.84 1.03 16.69
N ILE A 179 8.95 0.82 17.65
CA ILE A 179 8.90 1.62 18.89
C ILE A 179 10.19 1.43 19.70
N LEU A 180 10.68 0.19 19.81
CA LEU A 180 11.90 -0.12 20.56
C LEU A 180 13.12 0.55 19.95
N GLU A 181 13.28 0.53 18.62
CA GLU A 181 14.38 1.22 17.93
C GLU A 181 14.34 2.74 18.16
N ILE A 182 13.16 3.35 18.08
CA ILE A 182 13.01 4.81 18.28
C ILE A 182 13.31 5.22 19.72
N ILE A 183 12.92 4.41 20.71
CA ILE A 183 13.11 4.73 22.13
C ILE A 183 14.54 4.39 22.59
N ASN A 184 15.09 3.26 22.16
CA ASN A 184 16.38 2.77 22.61
C ASN A 184 17.15 2.07 21.46
N PRO A 185 17.81 2.85 20.57
CA PRO A 185 18.51 2.31 19.41
C PRO A 185 19.65 1.37 19.80
N ASN A 186 20.40 1.70 20.85
CA ASN A 186 21.51 0.87 21.33
C ASN A 186 21.06 -0.54 21.74
N TYR A 187 19.88 -0.65 22.37
CA TYR A 187 19.32 -1.94 22.76
C TYR A 187 18.83 -2.73 21.54
N PHE A 188 18.20 -2.07 20.57
CA PHE A 188 17.79 -2.70 19.32
C PHE A 188 18.98 -3.32 18.57
N ASP A 189 20.10 -2.59 18.49
CA ASP A 189 21.33 -3.07 17.87
C ASP A 189 21.88 -4.32 18.58
N SER A 190 21.82 -4.35 19.92
CA SER A 190 22.29 -5.50 20.72
C SER A 190 21.52 -6.80 20.48
N ILE A 191 20.27 -6.73 20.03
CA ILE A 191 19.41 -7.90 19.75
C ILE A 191 19.57 -8.38 18.29
N GLY A 192 20.43 -7.72 17.50
CA GLY A 192 20.66 -8.04 16.09
C GLY A 192 20.02 -7.06 15.11
N GLY A 193 19.52 -5.92 15.60
CA GLY A 193 19.01 -4.82 14.75
C GLY A 193 20.06 -4.27 13.77
N GLY A 194 21.33 -4.23 14.18
CA GLY A 194 22.46 -3.81 13.36
C GLY A 194 22.83 -4.76 12.21
N PHE A 195 22.13 -5.90 12.05
CA PHE A 195 22.39 -6.83 10.95
C PHE A 195 22.19 -6.18 9.57
N LEU A 196 21.19 -5.31 9.42
CA LEU A 196 20.97 -4.57 8.18
C LEU A 196 22.13 -3.62 7.87
N GLU A 197 22.68 -2.97 8.90
CA GLU A 197 23.86 -2.12 8.77
C GLU A 197 25.05 -2.92 8.24
N VAL A 198 25.32 -4.09 8.82
CA VAL A 198 26.40 -4.99 8.37
C VAL A 198 26.16 -5.46 6.94
N LEU A 199 24.95 -5.87 6.56
CA LEU A 199 24.67 -6.36 5.21
C LEU A 199 24.84 -5.29 4.12
N PHE A 200 24.30 -4.09 4.35
CA PHE A 200 24.19 -3.08 3.30
C PHE A 200 25.33 -2.06 3.33
N LEU A 201 25.97 -1.80 4.48
CA LEU A 201 27.10 -0.86 4.55
C LEU A 201 28.46 -1.54 4.31
N SER A 202 28.62 -2.83 4.66
CA SER A 202 29.91 -3.52 4.44
C SER A 202 30.26 -3.73 2.97
N GLN A 203 29.26 -3.76 2.07
CA GLN A 203 29.48 -3.92 0.63
C GLN A 203 30.05 -2.67 -0.07
N GLN A 204 30.07 -1.51 0.59
CA GLN A 204 30.53 -0.25 0.00
C GLN A 204 32.01 0.09 0.29
N SER A 205 32.74 -0.74 1.03
CA SER A 205 34.17 -0.54 1.31
C SER A 205 35.11 -1.22 0.29
N LYS A 206 34.56 -1.77 -0.79
CA LYS A 206 35.28 -2.31 -1.94
C LYS A 206 34.94 -1.53 -3.20
#